data_AF-B8MRW9-F1
#
_entry.id   AF-B8MRW9-F1
#
_cell.length_a   1.000
_cell.length_b   1.000
_cell.length_c   1.000
_cell.angle_alpha   90.00
_cell.angle_beta   90.00
_cell.angle_gamma   90.00
#
_symmetry.space_group_name_H-M   'P 1'
#
loop_
_entity.id
_entity.type
_entity.pdbx_description
1 polymer ?
#
loop_
_entity_poly.entity_id
_entity_poly.type
_entity_poly.pdbx_seq_one_letter_code
_entity_poly.pdbx_strand_id
1 'polypeptide(L)'
;MQIYGLIPNPEMAKVIPGRTTAQIPDMNGTMPAEPSKESIVVLLLGFKSNRPLRMLSSGFKETSDHFMAMLQSFDSPEGREEFGFLGGSSYLGSSGQASNEIVTISYWRGIEGLHAFAESPIHRQGWDWWNRTVKEHPHLFIFHEIYKAEGKSHDNIYFNAQPTLIGGTAFPVKSNDKVERQWVNPLVDANRGILATSRGRLGLRGHD
;
A
#
# COMPACT_ATOMS: atom_id res chain seq x y z
N MET A 1 -0.52 -27.64 21.12
CA MET A 1 0.45 -28.28 20.19
C MET A 1 1.33 -27.24 19.51
N GLN A 2 0.77 -26.25 18.79
CA GLN A 2 1.57 -25.14 18.22
C GLN A 2 2.25 -24.23 19.26
N ILE A 3 1.56 -23.95 20.38
CA ILE A 3 2.12 -23.17 21.52
C ILE A 3 3.36 -23.86 22.14
N TYR A 4 3.46 -25.18 22.03
CA TYR A 4 4.57 -25.98 22.56
C TYR A 4 5.64 -26.30 21.50
N GLY A 5 5.54 -25.71 20.29
CA GLY A 5 6.47 -25.96 19.18
C GLY A 5 6.36 -27.35 18.53
N LEU A 6 5.37 -28.16 18.92
CA LEU A 6 5.16 -29.52 18.39
C LEU A 6 4.58 -29.52 16.97
N ILE A 7 3.93 -28.42 16.57
CA ILE A 7 3.42 -28.18 15.22
C ILE A 7 3.84 -26.77 14.81
N PRO A 8 4.38 -26.54 13.59
CA PRO A 8 4.69 -25.21 13.10
C PRO A 8 3.45 -24.30 13.13
N ASN A 9 3.63 -23.05 13.54
CA ASN A 9 2.61 -22.02 13.36
C ASN A 9 2.81 -21.35 11.99
N PRO A 10 1.93 -21.55 11.00
CA PRO A 10 2.07 -20.93 9.68
C PRO A 10 2.13 -19.40 9.74
N GLU A 11 1.45 -18.78 10.72
CA GLU A 11 1.46 -17.32 10.91
C GLU A 11 2.82 -16.80 11.36
N MET A 12 3.66 -17.64 11.96
CA MET A 12 5.03 -17.27 12.34
C MET A 12 6.03 -17.45 11.20
N ALA A 13 5.65 -18.13 10.11
CA ALA A 13 6.60 -18.49 9.05
C ALA A 13 7.16 -17.27 8.30
N LYS A 14 6.38 -16.19 8.20
CA LYS A 14 6.78 -14.94 7.53
C LYS A 14 7.15 -13.82 8.49
N VAL A 15 7.15 -14.09 9.80
CA VAL A 15 7.48 -13.09 10.81
C VAL A 15 8.97 -12.81 10.78
N ILE A 16 9.33 -11.54 10.64
CA ILE A 16 10.71 -11.08 10.80
C ILE A 16 10.91 -10.73 12.27
N PRO A 17 11.75 -11.48 13.01
CA PRO A 17 11.98 -11.21 14.42
C PRO A 17 12.78 -9.91 14.63
N GLY A 18 12.51 -9.25 15.76
CA GLY A 18 13.15 -7.99 16.12
C GLY A 18 12.53 -6.77 15.46
N ARG A 19 13.30 -5.69 15.36
CA ARG A 19 12.87 -4.40 14.82
C ARG A 19 13.27 -4.23 13.37
N THR A 20 12.31 -3.85 12.53
CA THR A 20 12.57 -3.43 11.15
C THR A 20 11.90 -2.09 10.85
N THR A 21 12.40 -1.42 9.82
CA THR A 21 11.81 -0.21 9.24
C THR A 21 11.93 -0.29 7.72
N ALA A 22 11.00 0.32 7.01
CA ALA A 22 11.01 0.49 5.57
C ALA A 22 11.82 1.74 5.21
N GLN A 23 12.85 1.57 4.38
CA GLN A 23 13.58 2.63 3.72
C GLN A 23 13.33 2.50 2.21
N ILE A 24 12.89 3.59 1.59
CA ILE A 24 12.43 3.58 0.20
C ILE A 24 13.67 3.64 -0.72
N PRO A 25 13.91 2.64 -1.57
CA PRO A 25 14.99 2.70 -2.54
C PRO A 25 14.69 3.71 -3.65
N ASP A 26 15.75 4.23 -4.25
CA ASP A 26 15.66 5.11 -5.40
C ASP A 26 15.11 4.40 -6.66
N MET A 27 15.10 5.11 -7.79
CA MET A 27 14.61 4.59 -9.07
C MET A 27 15.48 3.43 -9.63
N ASN A 28 16.69 3.29 -9.13
CA ASN A 28 17.63 2.23 -9.51
C ASN A 28 17.69 1.10 -8.48
N GLY A 29 16.75 1.07 -7.52
CA GLY A 29 16.73 0.04 -6.47
C GLY A 29 17.80 0.21 -5.41
N THR A 30 18.53 1.32 -5.41
CA THR A 30 19.59 1.56 -4.42
C THR A 30 18.98 2.12 -3.16
N MET A 31 19.31 1.48 -2.02
CA MET A 31 18.86 1.95 -0.71
C MET A 31 19.50 3.30 -0.39
N PRO A 32 18.73 4.24 0.19
CA PRO A 32 19.22 5.60 0.41
C PRO A 32 20.30 5.61 1.50
N ALA A 33 21.34 6.41 1.30
CA ALA A 33 22.39 6.62 2.30
C ALA A 33 21.88 7.42 3.52
N GLU A 34 20.93 8.32 3.29
CA GLU A 34 20.23 9.07 4.34
C GLU A 34 18.84 8.46 4.59
N PRO A 35 18.47 8.21 5.85
CA PRO A 35 17.15 7.68 6.18
C PRO A 35 16.00 8.60 5.75
N SER A 36 14.89 8.00 5.32
CA SER A 36 13.67 8.67 4.84
C SER A 36 13.91 9.77 3.81
N LYS A 37 14.98 9.67 2.99
CA LYS A 37 15.30 10.68 1.97
C LYS A 37 14.20 10.86 0.93
N GLU A 38 13.64 9.77 0.45
CA GLU A 38 12.61 9.78 -0.60
C GLU A 38 11.24 10.17 -0.03
N SER A 39 10.48 10.98 -0.77
CA SER A 39 9.08 11.28 -0.46
C SER A 39 8.18 10.06 -0.76
N ILE A 40 7.01 10.03 -0.14
CA ILE A 40 6.01 8.98 -0.36
C ILE A 40 4.61 9.56 -0.46
N VAL A 41 3.80 8.97 -1.34
CA VAL A 41 2.37 9.26 -1.45
C VAL A 41 1.57 8.06 -0.99
N VAL A 42 0.55 8.31 -0.17
CA VAL A 42 -0.34 7.29 0.38
C VAL A 42 -1.75 7.59 -0.11
N LEU A 43 -2.39 6.61 -0.73
CA LEU A 43 -3.80 6.65 -1.09
C LEU A 43 -4.54 5.61 -0.23
N LEU A 44 -5.53 6.09 0.53
CA LEU A 44 -6.58 5.26 1.12
C LEU A 44 -7.74 5.29 0.14
N LEU A 45 -8.18 4.13 -0.35
CA LEU A 45 -9.33 4.01 -1.24
C LEU A 45 -10.24 2.93 -0.68
N GLY A 46 -11.53 3.23 -0.54
CA GLY A 46 -12.46 2.28 0.02
C GLY A 46 -13.87 2.39 -0.49
N PHE A 47 -14.62 1.33 -0.22
CA PHE A 47 -16.04 1.22 -0.57
C PHE A 47 -16.78 0.34 0.43
N LYS A 48 -18.09 0.57 0.56
CA LYS A 48 -18.97 -0.14 1.49
C LYS A 48 -20.41 -0.10 1.01
N SER A 49 -21.22 -1.03 1.52
CA SER A 49 -22.69 -0.94 1.48
C SER A 49 -23.25 -0.69 2.88
N ASN A 50 -24.13 0.29 3.01
CA ASN A 50 -24.85 0.63 4.24
C ASN A 50 -26.07 -0.29 4.50
N ARG A 51 -26.32 -1.32 3.67
CA ARG A 51 -27.46 -2.24 3.84
C ARG A 51 -27.11 -3.48 4.67
N PRO A 52 -28.11 -4.09 5.35
CA PRO A 52 -27.94 -5.34 6.10
C PRO A 52 -27.46 -6.52 5.26
N LEU A 53 -27.80 -6.55 3.96
CA LEU A 53 -27.39 -7.61 3.03
C LEU A 53 -25.94 -7.43 2.51
N ARG A 54 -25.23 -6.38 2.94
CA ARG A 54 -23.78 -6.20 2.77
C ARG A 54 -23.33 -6.40 1.31
N MET A 55 -22.52 -7.41 1.05
CA MET A 55 -21.94 -7.74 -0.26
C MET A 55 -22.97 -8.26 -1.27
N LEU A 56 -24.16 -8.68 -0.80
CA LEU A 56 -25.27 -9.10 -1.66
C LEU A 56 -26.17 -7.92 -2.07
N SER A 57 -25.81 -6.69 -1.70
CA SER A 57 -26.56 -5.50 -2.11
C SER A 57 -26.35 -5.24 -3.61
N SER A 58 -27.38 -4.75 -4.29
CA SER A 58 -27.26 -4.33 -5.68
C SER A 58 -26.14 -3.30 -5.87
N GLY A 59 -25.40 -3.42 -6.98
CA GLY A 59 -24.28 -2.55 -7.34
C GLY A 59 -22.96 -2.85 -6.59
N PHE A 60 -22.97 -3.66 -5.53
CA PHE A 60 -21.75 -3.95 -4.76
C PHE A 60 -20.76 -4.79 -5.58
N LYS A 61 -21.26 -5.79 -6.32
CA LYS A 61 -20.43 -6.62 -7.20
C LYS A 61 -19.77 -5.77 -8.28
N GLU A 62 -20.54 -4.94 -8.96
CA GLU A 62 -20.07 -4.06 -10.02
C GLU A 62 -19.04 -3.05 -9.50
N THR A 63 -19.29 -2.47 -8.32
CA THR A 63 -18.31 -1.60 -7.63
C THR A 63 -17.01 -2.37 -7.36
N SER A 64 -17.11 -3.59 -6.84
CA SER A 64 -15.95 -4.44 -6.58
C SER A 64 -15.22 -4.83 -7.85
N ASP A 65 -15.92 -5.12 -8.95
CA ASP A 65 -15.31 -5.48 -10.23
C ASP A 65 -14.51 -4.29 -10.80
N HIS A 66 -15.07 -3.07 -10.77
CA HIS A 66 -14.35 -1.86 -11.17
C HIS A 66 -13.13 -1.60 -10.28
N PHE A 67 -13.28 -1.75 -8.98
CA PHE A 67 -12.18 -1.61 -8.02
C PHE A 67 -11.05 -2.60 -8.28
N MET A 68 -11.37 -3.88 -8.50
CA MET A 68 -10.37 -4.91 -8.81
C MET A 68 -9.68 -4.66 -10.15
N ALA A 69 -10.41 -4.19 -11.17
CA ALA A 69 -9.81 -3.84 -12.45
C ALA A 69 -8.81 -2.68 -12.33
N MET A 70 -9.12 -1.66 -11.51
CA MET A 70 -8.19 -0.58 -11.17
C MET A 70 -6.93 -1.09 -10.46
N LEU A 71 -7.08 -1.96 -9.45
CA LEU A 71 -5.91 -2.55 -8.78
C LEU A 71 -5.02 -3.30 -9.77
N GLN A 72 -5.61 -4.13 -10.64
CA GLN A 72 -4.87 -4.89 -11.63
C GLN A 72 -4.13 -4.02 -12.65
N SER A 73 -4.69 -2.87 -13.03
CA SER A 73 -4.06 -2.00 -14.02
C SER A 73 -2.75 -1.41 -13.49
N PHE A 74 -2.73 -0.92 -12.24
CA PHE A 74 -1.52 -0.32 -11.68
C PHE A 74 -0.59 -1.32 -10.97
N ASP A 75 -1.08 -2.51 -10.61
CA ASP A 75 -0.28 -3.57 -9.98
C ASP A 75 0.41 -4.50 -11.01
N SER A 76 0.17 -4.27 -12.30
CA SER A 76 0.95 -4.89 -13.38
C SER A 76 2.39 -4.35 -13.41
N PRO A 77 3.37 -5.10 -13.94
CA PRO A 77 4.73 -4.60 -14.07
C PRO A 77 4.82 -3.27 -14.85
N GLU A 78 4.04 -3.13 -15.92
CA GLU A 78 3.97 -1.93 -16.75
C GLU A 78 3.28 -0.78 -16.00
N GLY A 79 2.15 -1.03 -15.36
CA GLY A 79 1.42 -0.04 -14.57
C GLY A 79 2.19 0.45 -13.34
N ARG A 80 2.96 -0.44 -12.70
CA ARG A 80 3.86 -0.08 -11.59
C ARG A 80 4.96 0.88 -12.06
N GLU A 81 5.52 0.65 -13.24
CA GLU A 81 6.51 1.53 -13.84
C GLU A 81 5.90 2.86 -14.30
N GLU A 82 4.73 2.82 -14.95
CA GLU A 82 4.03 3.98 -15.49
C GLU A 82 3.52 4.93 -14.38
N PHE A 83 2.81 4.38 -13.39
CA PHE A 83 2.14 5.17 -12.35
C PHE A 83 2.96 5.30 -11.06
N GLY A 84 4.09 4.59 -10.96
CA GLY A 84 4.93 4.59 -9.76
C GLY A 84 4.30 3.90 -8.55
N PHE A 85 3.44 2.90 -8.78
CA PHE A 85 2.83 2.10 -7.72
C PHE A 85 3.87 1.19 -7.04
N LEU A 86 3.91 1.22 -5.71
CA LEU A 86 4.89 0.46 -4.91
C LEU A 86 4.28 -0.81 -4.32
N GLY A 87 2.98 -0.79 -4.07
CA GLY A 87 2.26 -1.86 -3.40
C GLY A 87 1.17 -1.30 -2.48
N GLY A 88 0.33 -2.20 -1.99
CA GLY A 88 -0.74 -1.86 -1.08
C GLY A 88 -1.25 -3.06 -0.31
N SER A 89 -2.09 -2.80 0.67
CA SER A 89 -2.75 -3.84 1.47
C SER A 89 -4.20 -3.46 1.67
N SER A 90 -5.08 -4.45 1.59
CA SER A 90 -6.52 -4.28 1.79
C SER A 90 -6.93 -4.78 3.17
N TYR A 91 -7.77 -4.01 3.84
CA TYR A 91 -8.28 -4.30 5.17
C TYR A 91 -9.80 -4.24 5.18
N LEU A 92 -10.40 -5.06 6.03
CA LEU A 92 -11.84 -5.01 6.29
C LEU A 92 -12.07 -4.12 7.51
N GLY A 93 -12.84 -3.06 7.32
CA GLY A 93 -13.29 -2.17 8.38
C GLY A 93 -14.20 -2.90 9.35
N SER A 94 -13.88 -2.81 10.64
CA SER A 94 -14.69 -3.34 11.74
C SER A 94 -15.71 -2.32 12.27
N SER A 95 -15.69 -1.09 11.75
CA SER A 95 -16.59 -0.02 12.14
C SER A 95 -18.02 -0.26 11.63
N GLY A 96 -18.94 -0.44 12.58
CA GLY A 96 -20.38 -0.60 12.35
C GLY A 96 -20.85 -2.06 12.31
N GLN A 97 -22.16 -2.25 12.48
CA GLN A 97 -22.84 -3.55 12.59
C GLN A 97 -22.64 -4.48 11.37
N ALA A 98 -22.25 -3.91 10.23
CA ALA A 98 -22.12 -4.62 8.96
C ALA A 98 -20.68 -5.10 8.66
N SER A 99 -19.65 -4.47 9.24
CA SER A 99 -18.21 -4.77 9.04
C SER A 99 -17.84 -5.20 7.60
N ASN A 100 -18.34 -4.48 6.60
CA ASN A 100 -18.22 -4.80 5.17
C ASN A 100 -17.56 -3.68 4.37
N GLU A 101 -16.83 -2.81 5.06
CA GLU A 101 -16.08 -1.73 4.47
C GLU A 101 -14.73 -2.28 4.05
N ILE A 102 -14.38 -2.14 2.77
CA ILE A 102 -13.06 -2.54 2.28
C ILE A 102 -12.25 -1.26 2.10
N VAL A 103 -11.06 -1.22 2.69
CA VAL A 103 -10.12 -0.11 2.56
C VAL A 103 -8.80 -0.65 2.06
N THR A 104 -8.32 -0.13 0.94
CA THR A 104 -6.97 -0.40 0.44
C THR A 104 -6.09 0.80 0.74
N ILE A 105 -4.99 0.52 1.44
CA ILE A 105 -3.92 1.48 1.70
C ILE A 105 -2.82 1.18 0.69
N SER A 106 -2.56 2.14 -0.20
CA SER A 106 -1.63 2.01 -1.31
C SER A 106 -0.53 3.08 -1.24
N TYR A 107 0.67 2.69 -1.67
CA TYR A 107 1.87 3.51 -1.62
C TYR A 107 2.38 3.79 -3.04
N TRP A 108 2.76 5.03 -3.28
CA TRP A 108 3.12 5.57 -4.59
C TRP A 108 4.39 6.41 -4.49
N ARG A 109 5.25 6.36 -5.51
CA ARG A 109 6.50 7.15 -5.54
C ARG A 109 6.25 8.65 -5.61
N GLY A 110 5.22 9.07 -6.34
CA GLY A 110 4.93 10.47 -6.62
C GLY A 110 3.44 10.71 -6.80
N ILE A 111 3.02 11.96 -6.64
CA ILE A 111 1.61 12.34 -6.74
C ILE A 111 1.18 12.43 -8.21
N GLU A 112 2.14 12.75 -9.08
CA GLU A 112 1.98 12.88 -10.52
C GLU A 112 1.58 11.53 -11.15
N GLY A 113 2.24 10.44 -10.76
CA GLY A 113 1.91 9.09 -11.22
C GLY A 113 0.53 8.62 -10.73
N LEU A 114 0.17 8.97 -9.49
CA LEU A 114 -1.17 8.73 -8.96
C LEU A 114 -2.25 9.51 -9.74
N HIS A 115 -2.00 10.78 -10.08
CA HIS A 115 -2.92 11.57 -10.90
C HIS A 115 -3.02 11.04 -12.33
N ALA A 116 -1.91 10.63 -12.95
CA ALA A 116 -1.92 9.99 -14.25
C ALA A 116 -2.79 8.71 -14.24
N PHE A 117 -2.71 7.91 -13.17
CA PHE A 117 -3.62 6.78 -12.98
C PHE A 117 -5.09 7.22 -12.84
N ALA A 118 -5.38 8.26 -12.07
CA ALA A 118 -6.75 8.77 -11.90
C ALA A 118 -7.37 9.31 -13.21
N GLU A 119 -6.54 9.73 -14.17
CA GLU A 119 -6.95 10.17 -15.50
C GLU A 119 -6.99 9.03 -16.53
N SER A 120 -6.49 7.84 -16.17
CA SER A 120 -6.42 6.69 -17.09
C SER A 120 -7.80 6.18 -17.52
N PRO A 121 -7.90 5.54 -18.71
CA PRO A 121 -9.17 5.03 -19.21
C PRO A 121 -9.89 4.05 -18.25
N ILE A 122 -9.14 3.23 -17.53
CA ILE A 122 -9.71 2.22 -16.63
C ILE A 122 -10.35 2.86 -15.39
N HIS A 123 -9.71 3.91 -14.83
CA HIS A 123 -10.30 4.68 -13.74
C HIS A 123 -11.53 5.45 -14.23
N ARG A 124 -11.43 6.12 -15.39
CA ARG A 124 -12.55 6.84 -16.03
C ARG A 124 -13.77 5.94 -16.26
N GLN A 125 -13.56 4.71 -16.72
CA GLN A 125 -14.65 3.75 -16.92
C GLN A 125 -15.42 3.46 -15.62
N GLY A 126 -14.71 3.22 -14.51
CA GLY A 126 -15.36 3.01 -13.22
C GLY A 126 -16.05 4.26 -12.69
N TRP A 127 -15.44 5.43 -12.88
CA TRP A 127 -16.02 6.72 -12.47
C TRP A 127 -17.28 7.08 -13.26
N ASP A 128 -17.28 6.87 -14.57
CA ASP A 128 -18.43 7.13 -15.44
C ASP A 128 -19.57 6.13 -15.14
N TRP A 129 -19.26 4.86 -14.82
CA TRP A 129 -20.25 3.91 -14.32
C TRP A 129 -20.86 4.38 -13.00
N TRP A 130 -20.02 4.74 -12.02
CA TRP A 130 -20.48 5.19 -10.71
C TRP A 130 -21.43 6.39 -10.82
N ASN A 131 -21.04 7.43 -11.57
CA ASN A 131 -21.88 8.63 -11.74
C ASN A 131 -23.22 8.34 -12.41
N ARG A 132 -23.26 7.36 -13.33
CA ARG A 132 -24.48 6.96 -14.01
C ARG A 132 -25.43 6.16 -13.09
N THR A 133 -24.90 5.35 -12.17
CA THR A 133 -25.70 4.40 -11.37
C THR A 133 -25.91 4.82 -9.90
N VAL A 134 -25.19 5.82 -9.39
CA VAL A 134 -25.21 6.20 -7.96
C VAL A 134 -26.62 6.46 -7.42
N LYS A 135 -27.53 7.01 -8.22
CA LYS A 135 -28.93 7.25 -7.83
C LYS A 135 -29.73 5.95 -7.63
N GLU A 136 -29.36 4.89 -8.32
CA GLU A 136 -29.96 3.55 -8.20
C GLU A 136 -29.37 2.77 -7.01
N HIS A 137 -28.23 3.23 -6.48
CA HIS A 137 -27.48 2.58 -5.42
C HIS A 137 -27.14 3.51 -4.24
N PRO A 138 -28.13 4.19 -3.62
CA PRO A 138 -27.88 5.18 -2.56
C PRO A 138 -27.31 4.57 -1.26
N HIS A 139 -27.31 3.25 -1.15
CA HIS A 139 -26.70 2.52 -0.03
C HIS A 139 -25.20 2.28 -0.21
N LEU A 140 -24.66 2.45 -1.42
CA LEU A 140 -23.22 2.33 -1.65
C LEU A 140 -22.55 3.65 -1.33
N PHE A 141 -21.35 3.58 -0.75
CA PHE A 141 -20.47 4.73 -0.67
C PHE A 141 -19.05 4.30 -1.04
N ILE A 142 -18.33 5.23 -1.66
CA ILE A 142 -16.91 5.15 -1.96
C ILE A 142 -16.21 6.36 -1.33
N PHE A 143 -14.93 6.21 -1.03
CA PHE A 143 -14.11 7.32 -0.57
C PHE A 143 -12.66 7.14 -1.01
N HIS A 144 -11.95 8.26 -1.08
CA HIS A 144 -10.50 8.24 -1.07
C HIS A 144 -9.93 9.33 -0.16
N GLU A 145 -8.71 9.12 0.31
CA GLU A 145 -7.86 10.12 0.95
C GLU A 145 -6.46 10.01 0.37
N ILE A 146 -5.84 11.14 0.05
CA ILE A 146 -4.48 11.20 -0.51
C ILE A 146 -3.62 12.06 0.39
N TYR A 147 -2.48 11.50 0.80
CA TYR A 147 -1.48 12.18 1.61
C TYR A 147 -0.11 12.09 0.93
N LYS A 148 0.64 13.19 0.96
CA LYS A 148 2.05 13.22 0.56
C LYS A 148 2.90 13.53 1.78
N ALA A 149 3.82 12.64 2.12
CA ALA A 149 4.86 12.89 3.10
C ALA A 149 6.17 13.16 2.36
N GLU A 150 6.71 14.37 2.53
CA GLU A 150 8.02 14.70 1.95
C GLU A 150 9.14 13.89 2.62
N GLY A 151 10.30 13.86 1.97
CA GLY A 151 11.53 13.34 2.56
C GLY A 151 11.74 13.87 3.99
N LYS A 152 12.21 13.00 4.87
CA LYS A 152 12.41 13.24 6.31
C LYS A 152 11.14 13.54 7.12
N SER A 153 9.96 13.33 6.52
CA SER A 153 8.64 13.58 7.15
C SER A 153 7.80 12.31 7.31
N HIS A 154 8.40 11.13 7.18
CA HIS A 154 7.75 9.84 7.42
C HIS A 154 8.61 8.91 8.26
N ASP A 155 7.96 8.21 9.19
CA ASP A 155 8.55 7.21 10.07
C ASP A 155 7.66 5.98 10.12
N ASN A 156 8.27 4.80 10.21
CA ASN A 156 7.60 3.52 10.35
C ASN A 156 8.51 2.56 11.13
N ILE A 157 7.90 1.67 11.91
CA ILE A 157 8.62 0.63 12.66
C ILE A 157 7.74 -0.59 12.83
N TYR A 158 8.36 -1.76 12.74
CA TYR A 158 7.70 -3.05 12.91
C TYR A 158 8.47 -3.87 13.94
N PHE A 159 7.76 -4.63 14.77
CA PHE A 159 8.32 -5.51 15.79
C PHE A 159 7.72 -6.90 15.62
N ASN A 160 8.56 -7.91 15.38
CA ASN A 160 8.13 -9.30 15.25
C ASN A 160 6.92 -9.43 14.30
N ALA A 161 7.00 -8.76 13.15
CA ALA A 161 5.89 -8.61 12.22
C ALA A 161 6.17 -9.32 10.89
N GLN A 162 5.10 -9.80 10.25
CA GLN A 162 5.15 -10.08 8.82
C GLN A 162 5.24 -8.74 8.05
N PRO A 163 5.89 -8.71 6.86
CA PRO A 163 5.85 -7.54 6.00
C PRO A 163 4.41 -7.09 5.73
N THR A 164 4.10 -5.84 6.06
CA THR A 164 2.77 -5.26 5.89
C THR A 164 2.89 -3.77 5.62
N LEU A 165 1.82 -3.14 5.10
CA LEU A 165 1.81 -1.72 4.75
C LEU A 165 3.01 -1.39 3.85
N ILE A 166 3.70 -0.28 4.07
CA ILE A 166 4.89 0.08 3.29
C ILE A 166 6.03 -0.95 3.42
N GLY A 167 6.16 -1.67 4.54
CA GLY A 167 7.15 -2.74 4.69
C GLY A 167 6.88 -3.97 3.81
N GLY A 168 5.64 -4.14 3.36
CA GLY A 168 5.23 -5.21 2.45
C GLY A 168 5.33 -4.87 0.96
N THR A 169 5.78 -3.66 0.61
CA THR A 169 5.90 -3.23 -0.79
C THR A 169 7.14 -3.82 -1.46
N ALA A 170 7.19 -3.73 -2.79
CA ALA A 170 8.32 -4.19 -3.58
C ALA A 170 8.60 -3.17 -4.68
N PHE A 171 9.88 -2.80 -4.83
CA PHE A 171 10.32 -1.74 -5.73
C PHE A 171 10.93 -2.35 -6.98
N PRO A 172 10.44 -2.01 -8.19
CA PRO A 172 11.05 -2.50 -9.42
C PRO A 172 12.41 -1.83 -9.59
N VAL A 173 13.42 -2.65 -9.88
CA VAL A 173 14.78 -2.20 -10.19
C VAL A 173 14.98 -2.27 -11.70
N LYS A 174 15.42 -1.16 -12.30
CA LYS A 174 15.87 -1.16 -13.68
C LYS A 174 17.19 -1.94 -13.77
N SER A 175 17.12 -3.19 -14.22
CA SER A 175 18.31 -3.97 -14.56
C SER A 175 18.90 -3.45 -15.88
N ASN A 176 20.23 -3.28 -15.92
CA ASN A 176 20.94 -2.98 -17.17
C ASN A 176 20.86 -4.15 -18.18
N ASP A 177 20.65 -5.36 -17.67
CA ASP A 177 20.39 -6.56 -18.47
C ASP A 177 18.87 -6.75 -18.59
N LYS A 178 18.34 -6.48 -19.78
CA LYS A 178 16.90 -6.42 -20.13
C LYS A 178 16.11 -7.73 -19.94
N VAL A 179 16.67 -8.75 -19.30
CA VAL A 179 16.11 -10.11 -19.26
C VAL A 179 15.35 -10.41 -17.96
N GLU A 180 15.72 -9.80 -16.82
CA GLU A 180 15.02 -10.02 -15.55
C GLU A 180 14.75 -8.72 -14.78
N ARG A 181 13.47 -8.46 -14.47
CA ARG A 181 13.05 -7.39 -13.56
C ARG A 181 13.30 -7.82 -12.12
N GLN A 182 14.22 -7.16 -11.43
CA GLN A 182 14.50 -7.42 -10.02
C GLN A 182 13.59 -6.56 -9.12
N TRP A 183 13.25 -7.09 -7.94
CA TRP A 183 12.43 -6.42 -6.95
C TRP A 183 13.20 -6.27 -5.64
N VAL A 184 13.20 -5.07 -5.07
CA VAL A 184 13.82 -4.79 -3.77
C VAL A 184 12.74 -4.60 -2.72
N ASN A 185 12.87 -5.29 -1.59
CA ASN A 185 12.03 -5.05 -0.41
C ASN A 185 12.63 -3.89 0.41
N PRO A 186 11.82 -2.95 0.92
CA PRO A 186 12.33 -1.78 1.62
C PRO A 186 12.77 -2.05 3.06
N LEU A 187 12.48 -3.23 3.63
CA LEU A 187 12.75 -3.50 5.03
C LEU A 187 14.25 -3.61 5.30
N VAL A 188 14.68 -2.90 6.32
CA VAL A 188 16.04 -2.94 6.86
C VAL A 188 16.00 -3.15 8.38
N ASP A 189 17.09 -3.70 8.91
CA ASP A 189 17.26 -3.88 10.36
C ASP A 189 17.23 -2.53 11.08
N ALA A 190 16.42 -2.45 12.13
CA ALA A 190 16.30 -1.30 13.02
C ALA A 190 16.59 -1.69 14.48
N ASN A 191 17.31 -2.80 14.70
CA ASN A 191 17.65 -3.25 16.05
C ASN A 191 18.77 -2.40 16.68
N ARG A 192 19.61 -1.77 15.86
CA ARG A 192 20.77 -0.96 16.29
C ARG A 192 21.08 0.16 15.30
N GLY A 193 22.05 1.01 15.64
CA GLY A 193 22.52 2.08 14.76
C GLY A 193 21.55 3.26 14.67
N ILE A 194 21.61 3.99 13.55
CA ILE A 194 20.81 5.21 13.35
C ILE A 194 19.31 4.93 13.30
N LEU A 195 18.89 3.80 12.71
CA LEU A 195 17.49 3.43 12.51
C LEU A 195 16.79 2.93 13.78
N ALA A 196 17.53 2.70 14.87
CA ALA A 196 16.96 2.24 16.13
C ALA A 196 16.06 3.28 16.83
N THR A 197 16.09 4.55 16.39
CA THR A 197 15.33 5.66 16.98
C THR A 197 14.49 6.37 15.92
N SER A 198 13.33 6.92 16.31
CA SER A 198 12.46 7.66 15.39
C SER A 198 13.18 8.84 14.72
N ARG A 199 13.89 9.68 15.49
CA ARG A 199 14.71 10.79 14.95
C ARG A 199 15.73 10.30 13.91
N GLY A 200 16.34 9.15 14.14
CA GLY A 200 17.31 8.60 13.21
C GLY A 200 16.68 8.01 11.95
N ARG A 201 15.48 7.41 12.04
CA ARG A 201 14.72 6.96 10.86
C ARG A 201 14.22 8.13 10.02
N LEU A 202 13.87 9.25 10.65
CA LEU A 202 13.55 10.51 9.96
C LEU A 202 14.78 11.19 9.34
N GLY A 203 16.01 10.69 9.57
CA GLY A 203 17.23 11.34 9.06
C GLY A 203 17.54 12.69 9.73
N LEU A 204 17.10 12.90 10.98
CA LEU A 204 17.21 14.17 11.72
C LEU A 204 18.34 14.19 12.76
N ARG A 205 19.23 13.19 12.79
CA ARG A 205 20.41 13.22 13.67
C ARG A 205 21.50 14.13 13.07
N GLY A 206 21.93 15.15 13.82
CA GLY A 206 22.98 16.10 13.41
C GLY A 206 22.50 17.53 13.14
N HIS A 207 21.20 17.81 13.28
CA HIS A 207 20.65 19.16 13.31
C HIS A 207 20.31 19.54 14.75
N ASP A 208 21.32 19.85 15.55
CA ASP A 208 21.20 20.63 16.78
C ASP A 208 22.08 21.88 16.63
#